data_AF-A0A8S3FCM6-F1
#
_entry.id   AF-A0A8S3FCM6-F1
#
_cell.length_a   1.000
_cell.length_b   1.000
_cell.length_c   1.000
_cell.angle_alpha   90.00
_cell.angle_beta   90.00
_cell.angle_gamma   90.00
#
_symmetry.space_group_name_H-M   'P 1'
#
loop_
_entity.id
_entity.type
_entity.pdbx_description
1 polymer ?
#
loop_
_entity_poly.entity_id
_entity_poly.type
_entity_poly.pdbx_seq_one_letter_code
_entity_poly.pdbx_strand_id
1 'polypeptide(L)'
;HLLHWSDIIGAVHSDQYSLWNYGDTASDGLKQVAEWGAIGTMQKEIKNHTKFGVIRNIMVVPGLWTVNVSKSTTGAFTTSKNHHFLSFVTMLGPSPDWVAGVSALDLCRPDCTWMDSYEELLHPIDAGTDMGIRYDVDIDSTFSF
;
A
#
# COMPACT_ATOMS: atom_id res chain seq x y z
N HIS A 1 -18.99 5.03 3.09
CA HIS A 1 -17.90 5.65 3.88
C HIS A 1 -17.54 7.00 3.26
N LEU A 2 -16.88 7.92 4.00
CA LEU A 2 -16.40 9.20 3.45
C LEU A 2 -15.00 9.03 2.81
N LEU A 3 -14.61 9.96 1.93
CA LEU A 3 -13.30 9.94 1.25
C LEU A 3 -12.14 9.84 2.25
N HIS A 4 -11.24 8.88 2.03
CA HIS A 4 -10.07 8.65 2.88
C HIS A 4 -8.98 7.86 2.15
N TRP A 5 -7.77 7.93 2.70
CA TRP A 5 -6.73 6.94 2.46
C TRP A 5 -6.73 5.93 3.61
N SER A 6 -6.73 4.63 3.30
CA SER A 6 -6.54 3.62 4.36
C SER A 6 -5.16 3.74 5.00
N ASP A 7 -4.94 3.02 6.08
CA ASP A 7 -3.58 2.84 6.60
C ASP A 7 -2.66 2.35 5.48
N ILE A 8 -1.45 2.90 5.45
CA ILE A 8 -0.41 2.51 4.50
C ILE A 8 0.26 1.27 5.09
N ILE A 9 0.36 0.22 4.29
CA ILE A 9 1.07 -1.02 4.61
C ILE A 9 2.17 -1.26 3.59
N GLY A 10 3.37 -1.60 4.06
CA GLY A 10 4.50 -1.85 3.18
C GLY A 10 5.64 -2.57 3.86
N ALA A 11 6.73 -2.72 3.13
CA ALA A 11 7.94 -3.35 3.63
C ALA A 11 9.20 -2.78 2.96
N VAL A 12 10.30 -2.85 3.69
CA VAL A 12 11.65 -2.78 3.12
C VAL A 12 12.15 -4.21 2.94
N HIS A 13 12.48 -4.59 1.72
CA HIS A 13 12.70 -5.99 1.34
C HIS A 13 13.85 -6.18 0.36
N SER A 14 14.25 -7.43 0.14
CA SER A 14 15.19 -7.84 -0.91
C SER A 14 14.48 -8.00 -2.26
N ASP A 15 15.24 -8.23 -3.32
CA ASP A 15 14.75 -8.58 -4.67
C ASP A 15 13.99 -9.92 -4.73
N GLN A 16 14.03 -10.73 -3.67
CA GLN A 16 13.36 -12.03 -3.58
C GLN A 16 11.92 -11.94 -3.08
N TYR A 17 11.41 -10.74 -2.82
CA TYR A 17 10.04 -10.50 -2.37
C TYR A 17 9.38 -9.45 -3.24
N SER A 18 8.12 -9.67 -3.59
CA SER A 18 7.24 -8.66 -4.18
C SER A 18 6.02 -8.48 -3.29
N LEU A 19 5.70 -7.23 -2.98
CA LEU A 19 4.47 -6.87 -2.28
C LEU A 19 3.27 -6.87 -3.24
N TRP A 20 3.48 -6.30 -4.43
CA TRP A 20 2.56 -6.24 -5.56
C TRP A 20 3.35 -5.76 -6.79
N ASN A 21 2.89 -6.06 -8.01
CA ASN A 21 3.43 -5.49 -9.25
C ASN A 21 2.29 -5.21 -10.24
N TYR A 22 2.55 -4.32 -11.20
CA TYR A 22 1.65 -4.14 -12.33
C TYR A 22 1.51 -5.42 -13.16
N GLY A 23 0.27 -5.83 -13.40
CA GLY A 23 -0.06 -7.01 -14.22
C GLY A 23 -0.06 -8.34 -13.46
N ASP A 24 0.41 -8.37 -12.21
CA ASP A 24 0.33 -9.56 -11.36
C ASP A 24 -1.07 -9.70 -10.75
N THR A 25 -1.48 -10.93 -10.44
CA THR A 25 -2.70 -11.18 -9.66
C THR A 25 -2.53 -10.69 -8.23
N ALA A 26 -3.52 -9.94 -7.72
CA ALA A 26 -3.54 -9.49 -6.34
C ALA A 26 -3.52 -10.66 -5.34
N SER A 27 -2.69 -10.57 -4.30
CA SER A 27 -2.75 -11.50 -3.17
C SER A 27 -4.03 -11.31 -2.36
N ASP A 28 -4.38 -12.27 -1.50
CA ASP A 28 -5.48 -12.11 -0.56
C ASP A 28 -5.28 -10.87 0.34
N GLY A 29 -4.04 -10.61 0.74
CA GLY A 29 -3.64 -9.40 1.47
C GLY A 29 -3.91 -8.13 0.70
N LEU A 30 -3.47 -8.05 -0.57
CA LEU A 30 -3.70 -6.87 -1.41
C LEU A 30 -5.18 -6.65 -1.68
N LYS A 31 -5.94 -7.72 -1.96
CA LYS A 31 -7.40 -7.69 -2.11
C LYS A 31 -8.08 -7.05 -0.89
N GLN A 32 -7.71 -7.49 0.32
CA GLN A 32 -8.29 -6.97 1.55
C GLN A 32 -7.97 -5.49 1.78
N VAL A 33 -6.80 -5.02 1.35
CA VAL A 33 -6.47 -3.59 1.36
C VAL A 33 -7.32 -2.86 0.34
N ALA A 34 -7.37 -3.34 -0.90
CA ALA A 34 -8.04 -2.66 -2.01
C ALA A 34 -9.55 -2.49 -1.81
N GLU A 35 -10.25 -3.53 -1.33
CA GLU A 35 -11.71 -3.50 -1.19
C GLU A 35 -12.17 -2.91 0.16
N TRP A 36 -11.37 -3.09 1.22
CA TRP A 36 -11.83 -2.83 2.60
C TRP A 36 -10.92 -1.90 3.40
N GLY A 37 -9.79 -1.48 2.85
CA GLY A 37 -8.74 -0.76 3.59
C GLY A 37 -8.13 -1.59 4.72
N ALA A 38 -8.34 -2.92 4.73
CA ALA A 38 -8.01 -3.79 5.85
C ALA A 38 -6.60 -4.38 5.69
N ILE A 39 -5.63 -3.83 6.42
CA ILE A 39 -4.21 -4.23 6.31
C ILE A 39 -3.85 -5.54 7.02
N GLY A 40 -4.77 -6.14 7.79
CA GLY A 40 -4.46 -7.25 8.68
C GLY A 40 -3.99 -8.52 7.98
N THR A 41 -4.55 -8.85 6.81
CA THR A 41 -4.13 -10.00 6.00
C THR A 41 -2.80 -9.73 5.33
N MET A 42 -2.63 -8.58 4.69
CA MET A 42 -1.36 -8.13 4.09
C MET A 42 -0.20 -8.14 5.10
N GLN A 43 -0.44 -7.64 6.32
CA GLN A 43 0.57 -7.64 7.37
C GLN A 43 0.98 -9.08 7.77
N LYS A 44 0.05 -10.04 7.78
CA LYS A 44 0.37 -11.46 8.04
C LYS A 44 1.20 -12.05 6.90
N GLU A 45 0.87 -11.74 5.65
CA GLU A 45 1.65 -12.17 4.48
C GLU A 45 3.10 -11.67 4.53
N ILE A 46 3.31 -10.38 4.81
CA ILE A 46 4.66 -9.81 4.97
C ILE A 46 5.38 -10.48 6.15
N LYS A 47 4.71 -10.62 7.31
CA LYS A 47 5.30 -11.29 8.50
C LYS A 47 5.73 -12.71 8.18
N ASN A 48 4.97 -13.46 7.39
CA ASN A 48 5.33 -14.82 7.00
C ASN A 48 6.60 -14.88 6.16
N HIS A 49 7.01 -13.80 5.49
CA HIS A 49 8.24 -13.73 4.71
C HIS A 49 9.47 -13.32 5.55
N THR A 50 9.28 -12.74 6.74
CA THR A 50 10.39 -12.39 7.64
C THR A 50 11.24 -13.60 8.02
N LYS A 51 10.62 -14.79 8.14
CA LYS A 51 11.31 -16.05 8.45
C LYS A 51 12.31 -16.50 7.38
N PHE A 52 12.19 -16.00 6.15
CA PHE A 52 13.12 -16.28 5.05
C PHE A 52 14.25 -15.24 4.97
N GLY A 53 14.24 -14.22 5.84
CA GLY A 53 15.27 -13.18 5.85
C GLY A 53 15.24 -12.24 4.65
N VAL A 54 14.08 -12.13 3.96
CA VAL A 54 13.87 -11.24 2.79
C VAL A 54 13.16 -9.92 3.15
N ILE A 55 12.72 -9.77 4.41
CA ILE A 55 12.05 -8.58 4.92
C ILE A 55 12.88 -7.97 6.05
N ARG A 56 13.21 -6.68 5.93
CA ARG A 56 13.97 -5.93 6.94
C ARG A 56 13.07 -5.16 7.90
N ASN A 57 12.03 -4.52 7.37
CA ASN A 57 11.07 -3.74 8.12
C ASN A 57 9.67 -3.96 7.55
N ILE A 58 8.68 -4.01 8.42
CA ILE A 58 7.27 -3.88 8.04
C ILE A 58 6.88 -2.45 8.39
N MET A 59 6.32 -1.73 7.42
CA MET A 59 5.87 -0.35 7.58
C MET A 59 4.35 -0.34 7.73
N VAL A 60 3.88 0.29 8.80
CA VAL A 60 2.47 0.63 8.99
C VAL A 60 2.41 2.10 9.34
N VAL A 61 1.73 2.89 8.52
CA VAL A 61 1.60 4.34 8.71
C VAL A 61 0.11 4.69 8.78
N PRO A 62 -0.33 5.51 9.74
CA PRO A 62 -1.73 5.90 9.86
C PRO A 62 -2.26 6.53 8.58
N GLY A 63 -3.44 6.07 8.15
CA GLY A 63 -4.17 6.60 7.00
C GLY A 63 -4.72 8.00 7.24
N LEU A 64 -5.28 8.58 6.19
CA LEU A 64 -5.77 9.96 6.17
C LEU A 64 -7.28 9.97 5.98
N TRP A 65 -8.00 10.19 7.08
CA TRP A 65 -9.45 10.18 7.10
C TRP A 65 -10.06 11.56 6.91
N THR A 66 -11.07 11.67 6.04
CA THR A 66 -12.03 12.78 5.90
C THR A 66 -11.42 14.18 6.03
N VAL A 67 -11.44 14.76 7.23
CA VAL A 67 -10.92 16.10 7.55
C VAL A 67 -9.41 16.26 7.34
N ASN A 68 -8.69 15.14 7.21
CA ASN A 68 -7.24 15.08 7.06
C ASN A 68 -6.79 14.52 5.71
N VAL A 69 -7.70 14.27 4.76
CA VAL A 69 -7.34 13.63 3.48
C VAL A 69 -6.29 14.43 2.67
N SER A 70 -6.25 15.75 2.86
CA SER A 70 -5.30 16.68 2.23
C SER A 70 -4.03 16.93 3.06
N LYS A 71 -3.88 16.29 4.21
CA LYS A 71 -2.67 16.40 5.05
C LYS A 71 -1.64 15.34 4.64
N SER A 72 -0.42 15.50 5.14
CA SER A 72 0.61 14.47 5.03
C SER A 72 0.60 13.53 6.23
N THR A 73 0.94 12.27 5.97
CA THR A 73 1.33 11.29 6.99
C THR A 73 2.78 10.89 6.73
N THR A 74 3.48 10.39 7.73
CA THR A 74 4.91 10.06 7.61
C THR A 74 5.24 8.81 8.41
N GLY A 75 6.01 7.93 7.80
CA GLY A 75 6.61 6.76 8.44
C GLY A 75 8.13 6.82 8.33
N ALA A 76 8.80 6.13 9.25
CA ALA A 76 10.25 5.93 9.20
C ALA A 76 10.55 4.45 8.97
N PHE A 77 11.62 4.19 8.23
CA PHE A 77 12.11 2.84 7.96
C PHE A 77 13.63 2.83 7.95
N THR A 78 14.21 1.63 7.98
CA THR A 78 15.65 1.43 7.82
C THR A 78 15.90 0.55 6.62
N THR A 79 17.02 0.77 5.93
CA THR A 79 17.42 -0.05 4.78
C THR A 79 18.81 -0.65 5.02
N SER A 80 19.18 -1.61 4.18
CA SER A 80 20.49 -2.26 4.20
C SER A 80 20.85 -2.72 2.79
N LYS A 81 22.13 -2.99 2.53
CA LYS A 81 22.59 -3.47 1.22
C LYS A 81 21.81 -4.68 0.69
N ASN A 82 21.29 -5.54 1.57
CA ASN A 82 20.55 -6.75 1.17
C ASN A 82 19.02 -6.53 1.14
N HIS A 83 18.54 -5.38 1.60
CA HIS A 83 17.12 -5.03 1.68
C HIS A 83 16.97 -3.55 1.32
N HIS A 84 17.09 -3.27 0.02
CA HIS A 84 17.14 -1.91 -0.51
C HIS A 84 15.92 -1.55 -1.34
N PHE A 85 14.95 -2.45 -1.46
CA PHE A 85 13.68 -2.16 -2.12
C PHE A 85 12.63 -1.71 -1.10
N LEU A 86 11.91 -0.64 -1.44
CA LEU A 86 10.73 -0.17 -0.73
C LEU A 86 9.49 -0.46 -1.55
N SER A 87 8.51 -1.14 -0.94
CA SER A 87 7.16 -1.27 -1.49
C SER A 87 6.12 -0.93 -0.44
N PHE A 88 5.06 -0.24 -0.83
CA PHE A 88 3.89 0.00 0.01
C PHE A 88 2.63 0.19 -0.81
N VAL A 89 1.47 0.10 -0.15
CA VAL A 89 0.16 0.31 -0.75
C VAL A 89 -0.82 0.91 0.27
N THR A 90 -1.78 1.69 -0.23
CA THR A 90 -2.92 2.24 0.50
C THR A 90 -4.14 2.30 -0.40
N MET A 91 -5.33 2.13 0.15
CA MET A 91 -6.60 2.22 -0.57
C MET A 91 -7.07 3.67 -0.69
N LEU A 92 -7.62 4.02 -1.86
CA LEU A 92 -8.37 5.25 -2.07
C LEU A 92 -9.86 5.00 -1.80
N GLY A 93 -10.30 5.11 -0.54
CA GLY A 93 -11.66 4.80 -0.16
C GLY A 93 -12.62 5.99 -0.26
N PRO A 94 -13.91 5.78 -0.57
CA PRO A 94 -14.51 4.50 -0.91
C PRO A 94 -14.36 4.16 -2.40
N SER A 95 -13.77 3.02 -2.73
CA SER A 95 -13.61 2.54 -4.11
C SER A 95 -13.83 1.03 -4.19
N PRO A 96 -14.16 0.48 -5.36
CA PRO A 96 -14.31 -0.96 -5.54
C PRO A 96 -13.06 -1.72 -5.10
N ASP A 97 -11.91 -1.35 -5.68
CA ASP A 97 -10.62 -1.97 -5.37
C ASP A 97 -9.42 -1.09 -5.78
N TRP A 98 -9.56 0.23 -5.67
CA TRP A 98 -8.53 1.17 -6.12
C TRP A 98 -7.49 1.45 -5.03
N VAL A 99 -6.24 1.30 -5.40
CA VAL A 99 -5.09 1.53 -4.52
C VAL A 99 -4.10 2.53 -5.12
N ALA A 100 -3.25 3.11 -4.28
CA ALA A 100 -2.05 3.81 -4.71
C ALA A 100 -0.87 3.32 -3.87
N GLY A 101 0.32 3.32 -4.46
CA GLY A 101 1.50 2.82 -3.75
C GLY A 101 2.73 2.78 -4.63
N VAL A 102 3.79 2.23 -4.04
CA VAL A 102 5.09 2.05 -4.68
C VAL A 102 5.42 0.58 -4.69
N SER A 103 5.93 0.09 -5.82
CA SER A 103 6.41 -1.27 -5.97
C SER A 103 7.90 -1.27 -6.30
N ALA A 104 8.68 -1.99 -5.49
CA ALA A 104 10.09 -2.27 -5.65
C ALA A 104 10.95 -1.03 -6.00
N LEU A 105 10.75 0.08 -5.29
CA LEU A 105 11.63 1.25 -5.42
C LEU A 105 13.01 0.92 -4.88
N ASP A 106 14.02 0.94 -5.75
CA ASP A 106 15.41 0.75 -5.37
C ASP A 106 15.97 2.01 -4.69
N LEU A 107 16.28 1.90 -3.40
CA LEU A 107 16.88 2.96 -2.60
C LEU A 107 18.42 2.99 -2.73
N CYS A 108 19.02 1.90 -3.22
CA CYS A 108 20.47 1.79 -3.41
C CYS A 108 20.84 2.27 -4.82
N ARG A 109 21.77 3.21 -4.90
CA ARG A 109 22.31 3.68 -6.18
C ARG A 109 23.41 2.75 -6.71
N PRO A 110 23.67 2.75 -8.04
CA PRO A 110 24.74 1.93 -8.64
C PRO A 110 26.15 2.23 -8.09
N ASP A 111 26.36 3.40 -7.52
CA ASP A 111 27.62 3.83 -6.90
C ASP A 111 27.77 3.38 -5.43
N CYS A 112 26.92 2.46 -4.96
CA CYS A 112 26.89 1.97 -3.59
C CYS A 112 26.54 3.04 -2.53
N THR A 113 25.85 4.11 -2.94
CA THR A 113 25.28 5.11 -2.02
C THR A 113 23.77 4.96 -1.87
N TRP A 114 23.19 5.68 -0.92
CA TRP A 114 21.74 5.73 -0.70
C TRP A 114 21.13 6.90 -1.48
N MET A 115 19.91 6.72 -1.95
CA MET A 115 19.13 7.80 -2.53
C MET A 115 18.85 8.90 -1.48
N ASP A 116 19.21 10.14 -1.78
CA ASP A 116 19.05 11.26 -0.84
C ASP A 116 17.59 11.71 -0.69
N SER A 117 16.86 11.80 -1.80
CA SER A 117 15.45 12.19 -1.85
C SER A 117 14.76 11.57 -3.06
N TYR A 118 13.48 11.27 -2.89
CA TYR A 118 12.61 10.76 -3.94
C TYR A 118 11.23 11.38 -3.80
N GLU A 119 10.66 11.82 -4.92
CA GLU A 119 9.32 12.37 -5.00
C GLU A 119 8.67 11.87 -6.28
N GLU A 120 7.48 11.28 -6.15
CA GLU A 120 6.69 10.84 -7.29
C GLU A 120 5.21 11.12 -7.07
N LEU A 121 4.50 11.33 -8.18
CA LEU A 121 3.06 11.44 -8.17
C LEU A 121 2.46 10.03 -8.27
N LEU A 122 1.75 9.61 -7.22
CA LEU A 122 1.05 8.33 -7.23
C LEU A 122 -0.30 8.46 -7.94
N HIS A 123 -0.58 7.48 -8.81
CA HIS A 123 -1.85 7.36 -9.52
C HIS A 123 -2.66 6.20 -8.95
N PRO A 124 -4.01 6.25 -9.00
CA PRO A 124 -4.84 5.11 -8.66
C PRO A 124 -4.59 3.92 -9.59
N ILE A 125 -4.60 2.73 -9.01
CA ILE A 125 -4.38 1.44 -9.65
C ILE A 125 -5.56 0.54 -9.26
N ASP A 126 -6.13 -0.13 -10.25
CA ASP A 126 -7.18 -1.13 -10.08
C ASP A 126 -6.53 -2.48 -9.69
N ALA A 127 -6.94 -3.06 -8.56
CA ALA A 127 -6.35 -4.31 -8.07
C ALA A 127 -6.84 -5.55 -8.84
N GLY A 128 -7.88 -5.42 -9.67
CA GLY A 128 -8.46 -6.50 -10.47
C GLY A 128 -9.26 -7.52 -9.65
N THR A 129 -9.80 -7.10 -8.51
CA THR A 129 -10.55 -7.96 -7.57
C THR A 129 -12.03 -7.61 -7.46
N ASP A 130 -12.42 -6.39 -7.85
CA ASP A 130 -13.81 -5.94 -7.99
C ASP A 130 -14.04 -5.40 -9.43
N MET A 131 -15.28 -5.45 -9.92
CA MET A 131 -15.66 -4.96 -11.26
C MET A 131 -16.38 -3.60 -11.22
N GLY A 132 -16.46 -2.96 -10.06
CA GLY A 132 -17.04 -1.64 -9.89
C GLY A 132 -16.30 -0.58 -10.71
N ILE A 133 -17.04 0.33 -11.33
CA ILE A 133 -16.50 1.36 -12.24
C ILE A 133 -16.60 2.79 -11.67
N ARG A 134 -17.07 2.92 -10.43
CA ARG A 134 -17.27 4.20 -9.73
C ARG A 134 -16.89 4.02 -8.27
N TYR A 135 -16.58 5.13 -7.61
CA TYR A 135 -16.48 5.17 -6.15
C TYR A 135 -17.74 4.56 -5.52
N ASP A 136 -17.56 3.81 -4.44
CA ASP A 136 -18.66 3.25 -3.68
C ASP A 136 -19.31 4.35 -2.86
N VAL A 137 -20.35 4.94 -3.43
CA VAL A 137 -21.19 5.89 -2.73
C VAL A 137 -22.07 5.13 -1.75
N ASP A 138 -21.90 5.40 -0.46
CA ASP A 138 -22.99 5.19 0.50
C ASP A 138 -24.11 6.17 0.07
N ILE A 139 -25.07 5.68 -0.72
CA ILE A 139 -26.39 6.27 -0.65
C ILE A 139 -26.86 5.90 0.75
N ASP A 140 -26.89 6.90 1.64
CA ASP A 140 -27.46 6.81 2.97
C ASP A 140 -28.70 5.90 2.90
N SER A 141 -28.68 4.81 3.67
CA SER A 141 -29.83 3.95 3.90
C SER A 141 -30.93 4.68 4.69
N THR A 142 -31.17 5.96 4.40
CA THR A 142 -32.46 6.60 4.56
C THR A 142 -33.43 5.98 3.56
N PHE A 143 -33.97 4.81 3.93
CA PHE A 143 -35.34 4.52 3.54
C PHE A 143 -36.19 5.68 4.06
N SER A 144 -36.71 6.44 3.10
CA SER A 144 -37.84 7.33 3.32
C SER A 144 -39.09 6.46 3.52
N PHE A 145 -39.88 6.86 4.52
CA PHE A 145 -41.10 6.29 5.13
C PHE A 145 -40.88 5.22 6.21
#